data_AF-A0A251WHB7-F1
#
_entry.id   AF-A0A251WHB7-F1
#
_cell.length_a   1.000
_cell.length_b   1.000
_cell.length_c   1.000
_cell.angle_alpha   90.00
_cell.angle_beta   90.00
_cell.angle_gamma   90.00
#
_symmetry.space_group_name_H-M   'P 1'
#
loop_
_entity.id
_entity.type
_entity.pdbx_description
1 polymer ?
#
loop_
_entity_poly.entity_id
_entity_poly.type
_entity_poly.pdbx_seq_one_letter_code
_entity_poly.pdbx_strand_id
1 'polypeptide(L)' 'MTPPYLPKMINFLRNEMSLSSEAIQLGIKQSGSDSGILPIVLWQYGLVNSEQLDRIYDWFEAYIY' A
#
# COMPACT_ATOMS: atom_id res chain seq x y z
N MET A 1 4.91 -3.08 -15.35
CA MET A 1 3.47 -2.82 -15.60
C MET A 1 2.85 -2.45 -14.27
N THR A 2 2.14 -1.33 -14.17
CA THR A 2 1.41 -1.00 -12.94
C THR A 2 0.19 -1.91 -12.84
N PRO A 3 0.01 -2.68 -11.75
CA PRO A 3 -1.12 -3.57 -11.62
C PRO A 3 -2.45 -2.78 -11.55
N PRO A 4 -3.56 -3.34 -12.05
CA PRO A 4 -4.84 -2.63 -12.16
C PRO A 4 -5.44 -2.26 -10.79
N TYR A 5 -5.01 -2.90 -9.70
CA TYR A 5 -5.43 -2.57 -8.34
C TYR A 5 -4.72 -1.35 -7.74
N LEU A 6 -3.58 -0.91 -8.30
CA LEU A 6 -2.73 0.10 -7.67
C LEU A 6 -3.45 1.45 -7.42
N PRO A 7 -4.24 2.00 -8.35
CA PRO A 7 -4.98 3.23 -8.10
C PRO A 7 -6.02 3.10 -6.96
N LYS A 8 -6.69 1.94 -6.88
CA LYS A 8 -7.67 1.66 -5.83
C LYS A 8 -6.98 1.50 -4.47
N MET A 9 -5.82 0.84 -4.44
CA MET A 9 -5.03 0.71 -3.22
C MET A 9 -4.56 2.08 -2.72
N ILE A 10 -4.05 2.93 -3.60
CA ILE A 10 -3.64 4.30 -3.23
C ILE A 10 -4.82 5.07 -2.62
N ASN A 11 -6.03 4.89 -3.18
CA ASN A 11 -7.24 5.49 -2.64
C ASN A 11 -7.61 4.96 -1.25
N PHE A 12 -7.49 3.64 -1.04
CA PHE A 12 -7.69 3.00 0.26
C PHE A 12 -6.67 3.50 1.30
N LEU A 13 -5.39 3.48 0.97
CA LEU A 13 -4.30 3.96 1.83
C LEU A 13 -4.54 5.42 2.26
N ARG A 14 -4.95 6.28 1.31
CA ARG A 14 -5.19 7.69 1.58
C ARG A 14 -6.45 7.94 2.40
N ASN A 15 -7.58 7.33 2.05
CA ASN A 15 -8.87 7.70 2.62
C ASN A 15 -9.25 6.85 3.84
N GLU A 16 -8.98 5.54 3.79
CA GLU A 16 -9.39 4.62 4.86
C GLU A 16 -8.31 4.40 5.91
N MET A 17 -7.03 4.45 5.50
CA MET A 17 -5.91 4.35 6.42
C MET A 17 -5.33 5.71 6.81
N SER A 18 -5.82 6.79 6.20
CA SER A 18 -5.35 8.16 6.46
C SER A 18 -3.82 8.35 6.30
N LEU A 19 -3.19 7.57 5.41
CA LEU A 19 -1.77 7.77 5.10
C LEU A 19 -1.58 9.10 4.36
N SER A 20 -0.51 9.80 4.72
CA SER A 20 -0.13 11.01 4.02
C SER A 20 0.31 10.70 2.58
N SER A 21 0.12 11.68 1.68
CA SER A 21 0.52 11.49 0.29
C SER A 21 2.04 11.31 0.14
N GLU A 22 2.83 11.90 1.03
CA GLU A 22 4.27 11.76 1.10
C GLU A 22 4.68 10.33 1.48
N ALA A 23 4.02 9.73 2.47
CA ALA A 23 4.28 8.33 2.86
C ALA A 23 3.97 7.37 1.71
N ILE A 24 2.83 7.56 1.03
CA ILE A 24 2.45 6.73 -0.12
C ILE A 24 3.46 6.89 -1.27
N GLN A 25 3.86 8.12 -1.60
CA GLN A 25 4.85 8.37 -2.65
C GLN A 25 6.22 7.78 -2.32
N LEU A 26 6.66 7.88 -1.06
CA LEU A 26 7.89 7.26 -0.60
C LEU A 26 7.82 5.75 -0.77
N GLY A 27 6.73 5.11 -0.33
CA GLY A 27 6.50 3.69 -0.52
C GLY A 27 6.60 3.28 -1.98
N ILE A 28 5.83 3.94 -2.86
CA ILE A 28 5.83 3.65 -4.31
C ILE A 28 7.24 3.79 -4.91
N LYS A 29 7.98 4.84 -4.54
CA LYS A 29 9.34 5.07 -5.04
C LYS A 29 10.29 3.96 -4.63
N GLN A 30 10.18 3.47 -3.40
CA GLN A 30 11.04 2.41 -2.86
C GLN A 30 10.64 1.02 -3.39
N SER A 31 9.35 0.82 -3.73
CA SER A 31 8.88 -0.41 -4.40
C SER A 31 9.41 -0.57 -5.83
N GLY A 32 9.90 0.50 -6.45
CA GLY A 32 10.46 0.46 -7.79
C GLY A 32 9.46 -0.07 -8.82
N SER A 33 9.88 -1.06 -9.62
CA SER A 33 9.03 -1.69 -10.64
C SER A 33 8.06 -2.74 -10.10
N ASP A 34 8.24 -3.16 -8.85
CA ASP A 34 7.43 -4.20 -8.22
C ASP A 34 6.42 -3.57 -7.25
N SER A 35 5.23 -3.24 -7.75
CA SER A 35 4.17 -2.70 -6.90
C SER A 35 3.61 -3.71 -5.91
N GLY A 36 3.93 -5.01 -6.04
CA GLY A 36 3.48 -6.05 -5.12
C GLY A 36 4.16 -5.98 -3.75
N ILE A 37 5.36 -5.41 -3.68
CA ILE A 37 6.09 -5.23 -2.41
C ILE A 37 5.71 -3.94 -1.66
N LEU A 38 4.82 -3.11 -2.21
CA LEU A 38 4.44 -1.83 -1.60
C LEU A 38 3.96 -1.94 -0.14
N PRO A 39 3.09 -2.89 0.24
CA PRO A 39 2.68 -3.05 1.64
C PRO A 39 3.87 -3.32 2.57
N ILE A 40 4.78 -4.21 2.15
CA ILE A 40 5.99 -4.56 2.90
C ILE A 40 6.93 -3.36 3.03
N VAL A 41 7.11 -2.60 1.95
CA VAL A 41 7.94 -1.39 1.95
C VAL A 41 7.38 -0.33 2.90
N LEU A 42 6.05 -0.11 2.91
CA LEU A 42 5.43 0.82 3.85
C LEU A 42 5.74 0.41 5.31
N TRP A 43 5.69 -0.88 5.61
CA TRP A 43 5.99 -1.40 6.94
C TRP A 43 7.49 -1.29 7.30
N GLN A 44 8.38 -1.66 6.38
CA GLN A 44 9.84 -1.59 6.60
C GLN A 44 10.34 -0.18 6.89
N TYR A 45 9.69 0.84 6.31
CA TYR A 45 10.00 2.24 6.55
C TYR A 45 9.25 2.83 7.76
N GLY A 46 8.46 2.04 8.48
CA GLY A 46 7.67 2.48 9.63
C GLY A 46 6.51 3.42 9.27
N LEU A 47 6.10 3.45 7.99
CA LEU A 47 4.98 4.27 7.50
C LEU A 47 3.63 3.65 7.84
N VAL A 48 3.62 2.33 8.08
CA VAL A 48 2.50 1.59 8.66
C VAL A 48 3.00 0.65 9.74
N ASN A 49 2.15 0.35 10.71
CA ASN A 49 2.41 -0.70 11.70
C ASN A 49 1.94 -2.08 11.20
N SER A 50 2.13 -3.14 11.99
CA SER A 50 1.74 -4.51 11.62
C SER A 50 0.23 -4.68 11.45
N GLU A 51 -0.60 -4.06 12.30
CA GLU A 51 -2.07 -4.12 12.19
C GLU A 51 -2.55 -3.46 10.89
N GLN A 52 -1.96 -2.32 10.54
CA GLN A 52 -2.22 -1.63 9.29
C GLN A 52 -1.73 -2.42 8.08
N LEU A 53 -0.60 -3.14 8.20
CA LEU A 53 -0.12 -4.05 7.17
C LEU A 53 -1.13 -5.18 6.92
N ASP A 54 -1.63 -5.81 7.98
CA ASP A 54 -2.65 -6.86 7.88
C ASP A 54 -3.91 -6.33 7.19
N ARG A 55 -4.39 -5.13 7.56
CA ARG A 55 -5.53 -4.48 6.89
C ARG A 55 -5.31 -4.23 5.39
N ILE A 56 -4.07 -3.94 4.97
CA ILE A 56 -3.75 -3.79 3.54
C ILE A 56 -3.90 -5.14 2.84
N TYR A 57 -3.43 -6.23 3.44
CA TYR A 57 -3.58 -7.58 2.90
C TYR A 57 -5.04 -8.06 2.87
N ASP A 58 -5.82 -7.79 3.92
CA ASP A 58 -7.26 -8.07 3.93
C ASP A 58 -7.98 -7.36 2.78
N TRP A 59 -7.63 -6.10 2.53
CA TRP A 59 -8.17 -5.33 1.40
C TRP A 59 -7.77 -5.93 0.05
N PHE A 60 -6.53 -6.44 -0.07
CA PHE A 60 -6.06 -7.14 -1.26
C PHE A 60 -6.86 -8.41 -1.54
N GLU A 61 -7.11 -9.23 -0.51
CA GLU A 61 -7.88 -10.47 -0.65
C GLU A 61 -9.32 -10.17 -1.07
N ALA A 62 -9.95 -9.17 -0.45
CA ALA A 62 -11.29 -8.72 -0.82
C ALA A 62 -11.38 -8.11 -2.23
N TYR A 63 -10.26 -7.71 -2.83
CA TYR A 63 -10.21 -7.21 -4.20
C TYR A 63 -10.03 -8.32 -5.25
N ILE A 64 -9.30 -9.38 -4.89
CA ILE A 64 -8.90 -10.46 -5.81
C ILE A 64 -9.97 -11.57 -5.89
N TYR A 65 -10.85 -11.67 -4.89
CA TYR A 65 -12.00 -12.58 -4.86
C TYR A 65 -13.32 -11.85 -5.10
#